data_AF-A0A895YGN6-F1
#
_entry.id   AF-A0A895YGN6-F1
#
_cell.length_a   1.000
_cell.length_b   1.000
_cell.length_c   1.000
_cell.angle_alpha   90.00
_cell.angle_beta   90.00
_cell.angle_gamma   90.00
#
_symmetry.space_group_name_H-M   'P 1'
#
loop_
_entity.id
_entity.type
_entity.pdbx_description
1 polymer ?
#
loop_
_entity_poly.entity_id
_entity_poly.type
_entity_poly.pdbx_seq_one_letter_code
_entity_poly.pdbx_strand_id
1 'polypeptide(L)'
;MLPTPPQPPQHPAPQHPPQQHTPHQYPAQPYPPQQPPPNRAPGPGVDPARARPMRANPLGLLLLLPAAVALLVGYGWPTLRTVWLSFDQRQRFVPEDGDRTLANYERAFNILFDGSVVDSFVGRGAQGYLLALSLALIPLALLVVIAPLLAWAINGAPTPLRRGVRLALTLPLVMVAPSALVVGWVRDRLDLTESTGAGSALRSAVWLTLFGALLAVGTMLFLAAMREPRTGPQAGGGAGWLPNRRVLGGMGAVAAVIVLAAFAIALQSFTYPAYLPGRPTAGIPPLVEIYQQGLARGDFGLAAALSVLLLVPVMVLGIAATLVIIFTRMRIEVMSAGDRSVVAVAAPDPAASAAASAPAGATDGQRRLVKGVIAGAGGLLVLGVWLYQIWPWLSRLGGLGPGDRNAAASIVLHTWAPPLISTLIGVGLAALAGYGIGAMRPMGRWSELLLLPFAPWLFVGVGPLAIAKYDSAAFGPFPRLDTFLVYIPPIWLTIPALFVFTLLFRGLTGQRAAAAAAGPDPGAGLQLVRALPMVALVAGATWLLQSQSLLWGLLVSREEFTGPVWALRMIGFGTGQEDAGFGLVFPIPMLLLFLVGAGVLQLMYLDRVAIRVGRGS
;
A
#
# COMPACT_ATOMS: atom_id res chain seq x y z
N MET A 1 32.93 45.76 -67.93
CA MET A 1 31.67 46.52 -67.77
C MET A 1 30.80 45.74 -66.80
N LEU A 2 30.79 46.16 -65.54
CA LEU A 2 30.17 45.45 -64.41
C LEU A 2 28.69 45.85 -64.30
N PRO A 3 27.75 44.89 -64.32
CA PRO A 3 26.33 45.18 -64.14
C PRO A 3 25.98 45.41 -62.66
N THR A 4 25.18 46.44 -62.46
CA THR A 4 24.67 47.02 -61.21
C THR A 4 23.80 46.03 -60.42
N PRO A 5 23.88 46.06 -59.07
CA PRO A 5 23.11 45.15 -58.21
C PRO A 5 21.61 45.53 -58.12
N PRO A 6 20.74 44.55 -57.87
CA PRO A 6 19.29 44.76 -57.75
C PRO A 6 18.91 45.55 -56.49
N GLN A 7 17.91 46.42 -56.64
CA GLN A 7 17.35 47.27 -55.59
C GLN A 7 16.75 46.43 -54.44
N PRO A 8 16.94 46.84 -53.17
CA PRO A 8 16.29 46.21 -52.03
C PRO A 8 14.78 46.53 -51.97
N PRO A 9 13.97 45.62 -51.40
CA PRO A 9 12.52 45.77 -51.30
C PRO A 9 12.13 46.97 -50.43
N GLN A 10 11.16 47.75 -50.92
CA GLN A 10 10.56 48.89 -50.21
C GLN A 10 9.84 48.39 -48.95
N HIS A 11 10.29 48.86 -47.79
CA HIS A 11 9.58 48.67 -46.53
C HIS A 11 8.24 49.43 -46.55
N PRO A 12 7.12 48.80 -46.15
CA PRO A 12 5.86 49.50 -45.96
C PRO A 12 5.96 50.53 -44.82
N ALA A 13 5.32 51.68 -45.04
CA ALA A 13 5.27 52.81 -44.13
C ALA A 13 4.76 52.42 -42.72
N PRO A 14 5.24 53.10 -41.65
CA PRO A 14 4.82 52.82 -40.29
C PRO A 14 3.32 53.07 -40.11
N GLN A 15 2.59 52.02 -39.76
CA GLN A 15 1.21 52.13 -39.29
C GLN A 15 1.21 52.87 -37.95
N HIS A 16 0.43 53.94 -37.87
CA HIS A 16 0.18 54.68 -36.65
C HIS A 16 -0.34 53.75 -35.54
N PRO A 17 0.08 53.93 -34.28
CA PRO A 17 -0.48 53.19 -33.16
C PRO A 17 -1.97 53.51 -33.02
N PRO A 18 -2.81 52.54 -32.62
CA PRO A 18 -4.20 52.81 -32.29
C PRO A 18 -4.26 53.85 -31.19
N GLN A 19 -5.04 54.91 -31.43
CA GLN A 19 -5.33 55.96 -30.47
C GLN A 19 -5.78 55.31 -29.16
N GLN A 20 -4.98 55.48 -28.11
CA GLN A 20 -5.40 55.21 -26.75
C GLN A 20 -6.59 56.11 -26.46
N HIS A 21 -7.79 55.53 -26.41
CA HIS A 21 -8.92 56.15 -25.72
C HIS A 21 -8.50 56.33 -24.26
N THR A 22 -8.12 57.56 -23.93
CA THR A 22 -8.07 58.03 -22.55
C THR A 22 -9.43 57.75 -21.93
N PRO A 23 -9.51 56.92 -20.88
CA PRO A 23 -10.75 56.79 -20.12
C PRO A 23 -11.08 58.18 -19.59
N HIS A 24 -12.27 58.69 -19.93
CA HIS A 24 -12.80 59.87 -19.30
C HIS A 24 -12.73 59.65 -17.78
N GLN A 25 -11.83 60.39 -17.12
CA GLN A 25 -11.81 60.53 -15.67
C GLN A 25 -13.09 61.27 -15.30
N TYR A 26 -14.15 60.49 -15.04
CA TYR A 26 -15.27 60.99 -14.27
C TYR A 26 -14.71 61.40 -12.90
N PRO A 27 -14.97 62.63 -12.42
CA PRO A 27 -14.65 62.99 -11.06
C PRO A 27 -15.28 61.96 -10.13
N ALA A 28 -14.47 61.38 -9.25
CA ALA A 28 -14.91 60.39 -8.29
C ALA A 28 -16.07 60.97 -7.48
N GLN A 29 -17.30 60.56 -7.83
CA GLN A 29 -18.43 60.79 -6.94
C GLN A 29 -18.10 60.07 -5.63
N PRO A 30 -18.10 60.76 -4.48
CA PRO A 30 -17.98 60.10 -3.19
C PRO A 30 -19.16 59.14 -3.11
N TYR A 31 -18.88 57.84 -3.25
CA TYR A 31 -19.86 56.81 -2.96
C TYR A 31 -20.34 57.07 -1.53
N PRO A 32 -21.65 57.23 -1.30
CA PRO A 32 -22.16 57.31 0.06
C PRO A 32 -21.64 56.07 0.81
N PRO A 33 -21.18 56.21 2.06
CA PRO A 33 -20.68 55.09 2.83
C PRO A 33 -21.68 53.95 2.71
N GLN A 34 -21.27 52.86 2.07
CA GLN A 34 -22.09 51.67 1.96
C GLN A 34 -22.43 51.27 3.38
N GLN A 35 -23.68 51.51 3.79
CA GLN A 35 -24.17 51.02 5.05
C GLN A 35 -23.90 49.52 5.06
N PRO A 36 -23.16 48.99 6.06
CA PRO A 36 -22.94 47.56 6.14
C PRO A 36 -24.31 46.88 6.05
N PRO A 37 -24.46 45.88 5.16
CA PRO A 37 -25.75 45.23 4.97
C PRO A 37 -26.30 44.87 6.36
N PRO A 38 -27.56 45.24 6.67
CA PRO A 38 -28.11 45.03 7.99
C PRO A 38 -27.85 43.59 8.37
N ASN A 39 -27.23 43.39 9.54
CA ASN A 39 -26.98 42.09 10.15
C ASN A 39 -28.29 41.30 10.04
N ARG A 40 -28.41 40.46 9.00
CA ARG A 40 -29.51 39.52 8.89
C ARG A 40 -29.31 38.62 10.09
N ALA A 41 -30.16 38.80 11.09
CA ALA A 41 -30.28 37.88 12.19
C ALA A 41 -30.24 36.47 11.59
N PRO A 42 -29.37 35.56 12.08
CA PRO A 42 -29.28 34.21 11.55
C PRO A 42 -30.71 33.66 11.51
N GLY A 43 -31.23 33.48 10.29
CA GLY A 43 -32.58 32.97 10.10
C GLY A 43 -32.74 31.68 10.90
N PRO A 44 -33.94 31.38 11.42
CA PRO A 44 -34.19 30.22 12.27
C PRO A 44 -33.49 29.02 11.66
N GLY A 45 -32.49 28.49 12.40
CA GLY A 45 -31.55 27.51 11.90
C GLY A 45 -32.32 26.42 11.17
N VAL A 46 -32.11 26.34 9.86
CA VAL A 46 -32.65 25.24 9.06
C VAL A 46 -32.04 23.99 9.67
N ASP A 47 -32.84 23.33 10.51
CA ASP A 47 -32.41 22.22 11.32
C ASP A 47 -31.88 21.14 10.36
N PRO A 48 -30.55 20.90 10.28
CA PRO A 48 -29.98 19.92 9.35
C PRO A 48 -30.47 18.49 9.67
N ALA A 49 -31.25 18.35 10.75
CA ALA A 49 -31.85 17.14 11.25
C ALA A 49 -33.04 16.60 10.42
N ARG A 50 -33.61 17.33 9.46
CA ARG A 50 -34.53 16.70 8.46
C ARG A 50 -33.75 15.97 7.37
N ALA A 51 -32.80 15.15 7.79
CA ALA A 51 -32.23 14.10 6.96
C ALA A 51 -33.37 13.16 6.57
N ARG A 52 -33.84 13.27 5.32
CA ARG A 52 -34.81 12.33 4.75
C ARG A 52 -34.34 10.90 5.08
N PRO A 53 -35.21 10.02 5.60
CA PRO A 53 -34.83 8.63 5.85
C PRO A 53 -34.28 8.08 4.54
N MET A 54 -32.96 7.84 4.51
CA MET A 54 -32.28 7.29 3.34
C MET A 54 -32.89 5.91 3.12
N ARG A 55 -33.79 5.82 2.14
CA ARG A 55 -34.30 4.54 1.64
C ARG A 55 -33.10 3.69 1.27
N ALA A 56 -33.08 2.44 1.76
CA ALA A 56 -32.06 1.47 1.41
C ALA A 56 -31.88 1.44 -0.11
N ASN A 57 -30.63 1.52 -0.57
CA ASN A 57 -30.32 1.51 -2.00
C ASN A 57 -29.90 0.08 -2.41
N PRO A 58 -30.80 -0.75 -2.97
CA PRO A 58 -30.51 -2.15 -3.27
C PRO A 58 -29.39 -2.31 -4.31
N LEU A 59 -29.14 -1.29 -5.14
CA LEU A 59 -28.02 -1.29 -6.09
C LEU A 59 -26.65 -1.44 -5.38
N GLY A 60 -26.52 -0.90 -4.16
CA GLY A 60 -25.29 -1.07 -3.37
C GLY A 60 -25.02 -2.53 -3.01
N LEU A 61 -26.07 -3.31 -2.71
CA LEU A 61 -25.95 -4.76 -2.43
C LEU A 61 -25.68 -5.56 -3.71
N LEU A 62 -26.29 -5.17 -4.83
CA LEU A 62 -26.04 -5.80 -6.12
C LEU A 62 -24.57 -5.67 -6.54
N LEU A 63 -23.97 -4.49 -6.35
CA LEU A 63 -22.54 -4.26 -6.63
C LEU A 63 -21.60 -5.00 -5.69
N LEU A 64 -22.06 -5.37 -4.49
CA LEU A 64 -21.30 -6.16 -3.52
C LEU A 64 -21.29 -7.66 -3.86
N LEU A 65 -22.33 -8.15 -4.55
CA LEU A 65 -22.54 -9.58 -4.82
C LEU A 65 -21.33 -10.26 -5.52
N PRO A 66 -20.73 -9.70 -6.59
CA PRO A 66 -19.56 -10.34 -7.22
C PRO A 66 -18.37 -10.48 -6.28
N ALA A 67 -18.13 -9.48 -5.42
CA ALA A 67 -17.06 -9.55 -4.43
C ALA A 67 -17.38 -10.57 -3.32
N ALA A 68 -18.64 -10.70 -2.91
CA ALA A 68 -19.06 -11.72 -1.95
C ALA A 68 -18.85 -13.14 -2.51
N VAL A 69 -19.17 -13.38 -3.78
CA VAL A 69 -18.88 -14.66 -4.46
C VAL A 69 -17.37 -14.90 -4.53
N ALA A 70 -16.58 -13.90 -4.93
CA ALA A 70 -15.12 -14.01 -4.97
C ALA A 70 -14.50 -14.26 -3.59
N LEU A 71 -15.07 -13.69 -2.51
CA LEU A 71 -14.69 -13.98 -1.13
C LEU A 71 -14.96 -15.45 -0.79
N LEU A 72 -16.17 -15.95 -1.07
CA LEU A 72 -16.54 -17.33 -0.77
C LEU A 72 -15.66 -18.32 -1.53
N VAL A 73 -15.43 -18.10 -2.83
CA VAL A 73 -14.63 -19.00 -3.67
C VAL A 73 -13.13 -18.89 -3.38
N GLY A 74 -12.60 -17.67 -3.22
CA GLY A 74 -11.17 -17.43 -3.07
C GLY A 74 -10.63 -17.59 -1.65
N TYR A 75 -11.48 -17.48 -0.64
CA TYR A 75 -11.11 -17.48 0.77
C TYR A 75 -11.97 -18.40 1.63
N GLY A 76 -13.29 -18.30 1.56
CA GLY A 76 -14.21 -19.08 2.39
C GLY A 76 -14.05 -20.58 2.21
N TRP A 77 -14.17 -21.05 0.96
CA TRP A 77 -14.04 -22.45 0.59
C TRP A 77 -12.63 -23.01 0.88
N PRO A 78 -11.52 -22.35 0.48
CA PRO A 78 -10.19 -22.80 0.88
C PRO A 78 -9.98 -22.83 2.40
N THR A 79 -10.58 -21.90 3.16
CA THR A 79 -10.50 -21.92 4.63
C THR A 79 -11.18 -23.16 5.20
N LEU A 80 -12.40 -23.46 4.76
CA LEU A 80 -13.12 -24.67 5.16
C LEU A 80 -12.36 -25.93 4.74
N ARG A 81 -11.80 -25.96 3.52
CA ARG A 81 -10.97 -27.08 3.05
C ARG A 81 -9.69 -27.25 3.86
N THR A 82 -9.02 -26.16 4.26
CA THR A 82 -7.85 -26.23 5.16
C THR A 82 -8.24 -26.82 6.51
N VAL A 83 -9.37 -26.41 7.09
CA VAL A 83 -9.88 -26.99 8.35
C VAL A 83 -10.30 -28.44 8.16
N TRP A 84 -10.84 -28.82 7.02
CA TRP A 84 -11.19 -30.21 6.75
C TRP A 84 -9.95 -31.10 6.61
N LEU A 85 -8.98 -30.67 5.80
CA LEU A 85 -7.72 -31.36 5.59
C LEU A 85 -6.92 -31.51 6.88
N SER A 86 -7.06 -30.60 7.85
CA SER A 86 -6.33 -30.70 9.12
C SER A 86 -6.73 -31.92 9.96
N PHE A 87 -7.92 -32.50 9.75
CA PHE A 87 -8.33 -33.75 10.39
C PHE A 87 -7.95 -35.00 9.59
N ASP A 88 -7.55 -34.84 8.33
CA ASP A 88 -7.25 -35.94 7.42
C ASP A 88 -5.80 -36.42 7.62
N GLN A 89 -5.56 -37.72 7.69
CA GLN A 89 -4.21 -38.28 7.79
C GLN A 89 -3.53 -38.48 6.42
N ARG A 90 -4.12 -37.92 5.35
CA ARG A 90 -3.56 -37.95 3.99
C ARG A 90 -2.07 -37.60 3.95
N GLN A 91 -1.28 -38.61 3.59
CA GLN A 91 0.08 -38.46 3.09
C GLN A 91 0.06 -38.59 1.57
N ARG A 92 0.92 -37.84 0.89
CA ARG A 92 1.00 -37.77 -0.59
C ARG A 92 1.09 -39.12 -1.31
N PHE A 93 1.46 -40.19 -0.62
CA PHE A 93 1.72 -41.52 -1.18
C PHE A 93 0.94 -42.66 -0.50
N VAL A 94 0.03 -42.36 0.43
CA VAL A 94 -0.77 -43.38 1.13
C VAL A 94 -2.24 -43.23 0.71
N PRO A 95 -2.92 -44.32 0.30
CA PRO A 95 -4.34 -44.30 -0.05
C PRO A 95 -5.24 -43.71 1.05
N GLU A 96 -6.37 -43.17 0.63
CA GLU A 96 -7.34 -42.32 1.36
C GLU A 96 -8.12 -43.01 2.50
N ASP A 97 -7.64 -44.12 3.06
CA ASP A 97 -8.36 -44.93 4.06
C ASP A 97 -8.04 -44.51 5.51
N GLY A 98 -7.41 -43.36 5.71
CA GLY A 98 -7.01 -42.87 7.04
C GLY A 98 -8.17 -42.30 7.85
N ASP A 99 -8.28 -42.72 9.11
CA ASP A 99 -9.25 -42.17 10.07
C ASP A 99 -9.05 -40.65 10.27
N ARG A 100 -10.17 -39.91 10.29
CA ARG A 100 -10.15 -38.48 10.62
C ARG A 100 -9.96 -38.30 12.11
N THR A 101 -8.84 -37.70 12.52
CA THR A 101 -8.41 -37.66 13.92
C THR A 101 -7.82 -36.31 14.31
N LEU A 102 -7.76 -36.05 15.62
CA LEU A 102 -7.06 -34.90 16.19
C LEU A 102 -5.53 -35.07 16.25
N ALA A 103 -5.01 -36.22 15.79
CA ALA A 103 -3.59 -36.56 15.83
C ALA A 103 -2.70 -35.51 15.14
N ASN A 104 -3.20 -34.87 14.07
CA ASN A 104 -2.46 -33.79 13.40
C ASN A 104 -2.31 -32.54 14.27
N TYR A 105 -3.32 -32.19 15.06
CA TYR A 105 -3.23 -31.08 16.00
C TYR A 105 -2.29 -31.41 17.14
N GLU A 106 -2.35 -32.62 17.71
CA GLU A 106 -1.39 -33.06 18.72
C GLU A 106 0.05 -32.99 18.19
N ARG A 107 0.31 -33.53 17.00
CA ARG A 107 1.62 -33.42 16.33
C ARG A 107 2.01 -31.96 16.07
N ALA A 108 1.09 -31.11 15.63
CA ALA A 108 1.33 -29.69 15.42
C ALA A 108 1.66 -28.97 16.74
N PHE A 109 0.90 -29.23 17.81
CA PHE A 109 1.16 -28.69 19.14
C PHE A 109 2.52 -29.17 19.66
N ASN A 110 2.87 -30.44 19.45
CA ASN A 110 4.19 -30.94 19.86
C ASN A 110 5.31 -30.24 19.07
N ILE A 111 5.17 -30.05 17.76
CA ILE A 111 6.14 -29.27 16.97
C ILE A 111 6.27 -27.82 17.49
N LEU A 112 5.16 -27.22 17.90
CA LEU A 112 5.13 -25.84 18.36
C LEU A 112 5.63 -25.66 19.80
N PHE A 113 5.30 -26.57 20.71
CA PHE A 113 5.44 -26.36 22.15
C PHE A 113 6.27 -27.44 22.86
N ASP A 114 6.51 -28.60 22.26
CA ASP A 114 7.30 -29.67 22.88
C ASP A 114 8.80 -29.36 22.76
N GLY A 115 9.28 -28.56 23.70
CA GLY A 115 10.69 -28.45 24.06
C GLY A 115 10.92 -29.27 25.32
N SER A 116 11.92 -30.14 25.33
CA SER A 116 12.34 -30.83 26.56
C SER A 116 12.55 -29.79 27.65
N VAL A 117 11.81 -29.94 28.75
CA VAL A 117 11.66 -29.00 29.88
C VAL A 117 12.99 -28.50 30.47
N VAL A 118 14.09 -29.18 30.15
CA VAL A 118 15.38 -29.01 30.82
C VAL A 118 16.26 -27.89 30.21
N ASP A 119 16.12 -27.50 28.93
CA ASP A 119 17.06 -26.50 28.34
C ASP A 119 16.46 -25.32 27.55
N SER A 120 15.15 -25.30 27.25
CA SER A 120 14.53 -24.08 26.69
C SER A 120 13.03 -23.99 26.98
N PHE A 121 12.64 -22.98 27.75
CA PHE A 121 11.25 -22.67 28.16
C PHE A 121 10.28 -22.42 26.97
N VAL A 122 10.79 -22.36 25.74
CA VAL A 122 10.02 -22.09 24.53
C VAL A 122 10.33 -23.18 23.50
N GLY A 123 9.35 -24.04 23.20
CA GLY A 123 9.46 -25.09 22.17
C GLY A 123 9.89 -24.54 20.80
N ARG A 124 10.45 -25.41 19.95
CA ARG A 124 11.09 -25.03 18.67
C ARG A 124 10.17 -24.22 17.76
N GLY A 125 8.90 -24.60 17.64
CA GLY A 125 7.96 -23.85 16.80
C GLY A 125 7.52 -22.53 17.42
N ALA A 126 7.38 -22.43 18.74
CA ALA A 126 7.14 -21.17 19.42
C ALA A 126 8.31 -20.19 19.22
N GLN A 127 9.56 -20.67 19.20
CA GLN A 127 10.71 -19.86 18.78
C GLN A 127 10.57 -19.38 17.33
N GLY A 128 10.03 -20.22 16.43
CA GLY A 128 9.69 -19.83 15.06
C GLY A 128 8.67 -18.70 14.96
N TYR A 129 7.63 -18.71 15.81
CA TYR A 129 6.68 -17.60 15.94
C TYR A 129 7.33 -16.34 16.51
N LEU A 130 8.17 -16.48 17.55
CA LEU A 130 8.93 -15.35 18.11
C LEU A 130 9.91 -14.77 17.09
N LEU A 131 10.56 -15.61 16.28
CA LEU A 131 11.42 -15.19 15.19
C LEU A 131 10.62 -14.41 14.16
N ALA A 132 9.47 -14.93 13.72
CA ALA A 132 8.57 -14.24 12.82
C ALA A 132 8.11 -12.88 13.37
N LEU A 133 7.72 -12.80 14.65
CA LEU A 133 7.36 -11.55 15.31
C LEU A 133 8.56 -10.58 15.43
N SER A 134 9.77 -11.10 15.68
CA SER A 134 10.99 -10.31 15.73
C SER A 134 11.30 -9.63 14.39
N LEU A 135 10.88 -10.23 13.26
CA LEU A 135 10.99 -9.62 11.95
C LEU A 135 10.16 -8.33 11.84
N ALA A 136 9.10 -8.16 12.64
CA ALA A 136 8.26 -6.96 12.64
C ALA A 136 8.85 -5.79 13.45
N LEU A 137 9.77 -6.02 14.39
CA LEU A 137 10.18 -5.00 15.37
C LEU A 137 10.77 -3.75 14.73
N ILE A 138 11.80 -3.90 13.89
CA ILE A 138 12.43 -2.77 13.18
C ILE A 138 11.47 -2.16 12.14
N PRO A 139 10.77 -2.94 11.29
CA PRO A 139 9.69 -2.43 10.45
C PRO A 139 8.68 -1.56 11.18
N LEU A 140 8.24 -1.98 12.36
CA LEU A 140 7.26 -1.26 13.16
C LEU A 140 7.86 0.02 13.75
N ALA A 141 9.10 0.00 14.23
CA ALA A 141 9.80 1.21 14.66
C ALA A 141 9.95 2.22 13.50
N LEU A 142 10.31 1.75 12.30
CA LEU A 142 10.39 2.59 11.10
C LEU A 142 9.03 3.21 10.77
N LEU A 143 7.97 2.39 10.77
CA LEU A 143 6.63 2.81 10.37
C LEU A 143 5.94 3.72 11.39
N VAL A 144 6.11 3.48 12.69
CA VAL A 144 5.33 4.14 13.76
C VAL A 144 6.12 5.25 14.45
N VAL A 145 7.45 5.25 14.35
CA VAL A 145 8.30 6.29 14.97
C VAL A 145 8.96 7.15 13.91
N ILE A 146 9.75 6.56 13.02
CA ILE A 146 10.58 7.33 12.09
C ILE A 146 9.73 7.95 10.98
N ALA A 147 8.79 7.21 10.40
CA ALA A 147 7.95 7.70 9.31
C ALA A 147 7.03 8.88 9.69
N PRO A 148 6.37 8.93 10.87
CA PRO A 148 5.66 10.12 11.32
C PRO A 148 6.56 11.34 11.50
N LEU A 149 7.77 11.15 12.06
CA LEU A 149 8.74 12.24 12.23
C LEU A 149 9.18 12.80 10.88
N LEU A 150 9.48 11.93 9.92
CA LEU A 150 9.83 12.31 8.56
C LEU A 150 8.65 13.01 7.86
N ALA A 151 7.44 12.48 8.01
CA ALA A 151 6.22 13.08 7.49
C ALA A 151 5.98 14.48 8.08
N TRP A 152 6.24 14.68 9.37
CA TRP A 152 6.10 15.97 10.05
C TRP A 152 7.10 16.99 9.53
N ALA A 153 8.37 16.58 9.34
CA ALA A 153 9.41 17.40 8.74
C ALA A 153 9.03 17.81 7.30
N ILE A 154 8.61 16.84 6.47
CA ILE A 154 8.20 17.08 5.08
C ILE A 154 6.97 17.99 5.00
N ASN A 155 6.02 17.89 5.93
CA ASN A 155 4.84 18.75 5.94
C ASN A 155 5.19 20.23 6.13
N GLY A 156 6.25 20.54 6.89
CA GLY A 156 6.76 21.89 7.08
C GLY A 156 7.74 22.38 6.00
N ALA A 157 8.20 21.51 5.11
CA ALA A 157 9.19 21.83 4.09
C ALA A 157 8.59 22.66 2.92
N PRO A 158 9.42 23.48 2.22
CA PRO A 158 9.00 24.18 1.02
C PRO A 158 8.55 23.20 -0.07
N THR A 159 7.59 23.63 -0.90
CA THR A 159 6.97 22.79 -1.94
C THR A 159 7.95 22.04 -2.87
N PRO A 160 9.02 22.66 -3.42
CA PRO A 160 9.97 21.92 -4.26
C PRO A 160 10.68 20.80 -3.50
N LEU A 161 11.16 21.07 -2.28
CA LEU A 161 11.80 20.06 -1.44
C LEU A 161 10.83 18.93 -1.09
N ARG A 162 9.59 19.27 -0.72
CA ARG A 162 8.54 18.26 -0.44
C ARG A 162 8.28 17.36 -1.64
N ARG A 163 8.26 17.91 -2.85
CA ARG A 163 8.11 17.12 -4.10
C ARG A 163 9.33 16.26 -4.35
N GLY A 164 10.53 16.81 -4.20
CA GLY A 164 11.80 16.09 -4.34
C GLY A 164 11.91 14.89 -3.40
N VAL A 165 11.63 15.08 -2.11
CA VAL A 165 11.66 13.99 -1.12
C VAL A 165 10.61 12.93 -1.43
N ARG A 166 9.40 13.31 -1.86
CA ARG A 166 8.37 12.33 -2.26
C ARG A 166 8.76 11.53 -3.48
N LEU A 167 9.36 12.18 -4.48
CA LEU A 167 9.92 11.49 -5.65
C LEU A 167 11.06 10.56 -5.25
N ALA A 168 11.97 10.99 -4.37
CA ALA A 168 13.02 10.12 -3.86
C ALA A 168 12.46 8.88 -3.14
N LEU A 169 11.36 9.04 -2.38
CA LEU A 169 10.67 7.94 -1.71
C LEU A 169 9.88 7.02 -2.67
N THR A 170 9.71 7.35 -3.95
CA THR A 170 9.07 6.42 -4.91
C THR A 170 10.00 5.31 -5.35
N LEU A 171 11.30 5.60 -5.45
CA LEU A 171 12.30 4.60 -5.81
C LEU A 171 12.25 3.37 -4.90
N PRO A 172 12.37 3.49 -3.56
CA PRO A 172 12.29 2.32 -2.70
C PRO A 172 10.93 1.65 -2.68
N LEU A 173 9.84 2.38 -2.95
CA LEU A 173 8.49 1.81 -3.04
C LEU A 173 8.32 0.91 -4.27
N VAL A 174 8.89 1.33 -5.40
CA VAL A 174 8.78 0.62 -6.67
C VAL A 174 9.76 -0.54 -6.74
N MET A 175 10.95 -0.39 -6.18
CA MET A 175 12.02 -1.40 -6.23
C MET A 175 11.90 -2.49 -5.16
N VAL A 176 10.67 -2.77 -4.70
CA VAL A 176 10.41 -3.87 -3.79
C VAL A 176 10.50 -5.18 -4.57
N ALA A 177 11.68 -5.79 -4.59
CA ALA A 177 11.95 -7.11 -5.17
C ALA A 177 12.63 -8.02 -4.15
N PRO A 178 11.89 -8.53 -3.14
CA PRO A 178 12.46 -9.31 -2.04
C PRO A 178 13.36 -10.45 -2.50
N SER A 179 12.92 -11.22 -3.50
CA SER A 179 13.69 -12.31 -4.08
C SER A 179 15.02 -11.86 -4.66
N ALA A 180 15.02 -10.83 -5.51
CA ALA A 180 16.23 -10.35 -6.16
C ALA A 180 17.22 -9.76 -5.15
N LEU A 181 16.70 -9.03 -4.16
CA LEU A 181 17.51 -8.44 -3.11
C LEU A 181 18.16 -9.51 -2.23
N VAL A 182 17.41 -10.53 -1.81
CA VAL A 182 17.98 -11.60 -1.00
C VAL A 182 19.07 -12.34 -1.74
N VAL A 183 18.87 -12.66 -3.03
CA VAL A 183 19.91 -13.35 -3.81
C VAL A 183 21.17 -12.50 -3.95
N GLY A 184 21.01 -11.19 -4.23
CA GLY A 184 22.15 -10.27 -4.29
C GLY A 184 22.92 -10.21 -2.96
N TRP A 185 22.20 -10.19 -1.83
CA TRP A 185 22.77 -10.19 -0.50
C TRP A 185 23.47 -11.51 -0.13
N VAL A 186 22.82 -12.64 -0.40
CA VAL A 186 23.37 -13.97 -0.14
C VAL A 186 24.70 -14.15 -0.86
N ARG A 187 24.81 -13.64 -2.09
CA ARG A 187 26.03 -13.75 -2.88
C ARG A 187 27.16 -12.79 -2.46
N ASP A 188 26.82 -11.56 -2.05
CA ASP A 188 27.83 -10.51 -1.85
C ASP A 188 28.23 -10.30 -0.39
N ARG A 189 27.37 -10.68 0.55
CA ARG A 189 27.49 -10.22 1.95
C ARG A 189 27.30 -11.32 2.99
N LEU A 190 26.71 -12.45 2.62
CA LEU A 190 26.46 -13.53 3.57
C LEU A 190 27.40 -14.68 3.24
N ASP A 191 28.41 -14.86 4.09
CA ASP A 191 29.10 -16.13 4.16
C ASP A 191 28.17 -17.14 4.84
N LEU A 192 27.46 -17.92 4.03
CA LEU A 192 26.47 -18.90 4.50
C LEU A 192 27.10 -20.08 5.25
N THR A 193 28.44 -20.14 5.34
CA THR A 193 29.16 -21.23 6.00
C THR A 193 29.03 -21.19 7.53
N GLU A 194 28.79 -20.02 8.14
CA GLU A 194 28.62 -19.87 9.59
C GLU A 194 27.15 -20.00 10.04
N SER A 195 26.78 -21.18 10.51
CA SER A 195 25.41 -21.50 10.98
C SER A 195 24.93 -20.71 12.21
N THR A 196 25.84 -20.20 13.05
CA THR A 196 25.52 -19.50 14.31
C THR A 196 24.92 -18.10 14.08
N GLY A 197 25.12 -17.52 12.89
CA GLY A 197 24.61 -16.19 12.52
C GLY A 197 23.30 -16.18 11.70
N ALA A 198 22.74 -17.33 11.32
CA ALA A 198 21.64 -17.38 10.35
C ALA A 198 20.40 -16.56 10.74
N GLY A 199 20.03 -16.56 12.04
CA GLY A 199 18.88 -15.82 12.54
C GLY A 199 19.06 -14.29 12.57
N SER A 200 20.27 -13.81 12.83
CA SER A 200 20.60 -12.38 12.78
C SER A 200 20.80 -11.92 11.33
N ALA A 201 21.40 -12.75 10.48
CA ALA A 201 21.50 -12.53 9.03
C ALA A 201 20.11 -12.40 8.39
N LEU A 202 19.16 -13.29 8.71
CA LEU A 202 17.77 -13.21 8.24
C LEU A 202 17.11 -11.90 8.66
N ARG A 203 17.22 -11.53 9.94
CA ARG A 203 16.68 -10.26 10.46
C ARG A 203 17.26 -9.06 9.72
N SER A 204 18.57 -8.99 9.59
CA SER A 204 19.26 -7.92 8.88
C SER A 204 18.83 -7.85 7.42
N ALA A 205 18.77 -8.99 6.71
CA ALA A 205 18.33 -9.04 5.32
C ALA A 205 16.90 -8.50 5.18
N VAL A 206 15.95 -8.97 6.00
CA VAL A 206 14.56 -8.49 5.99
C VAL A 206 14.49 -7.00 6.30
N TRP A 207 15.12 -6.54 7.37
CA TRP A 207 15.03 -5.16 7.82
C TRP A 207 15.65 -4.19 6.83
N LEU A 208 16.81 -4.51 6.28
CA LEU A 208 17.54 -3.63 5.38
C LEU A 208 16.88 -3.56 4.00
N THR A 209 16.34 -4.67 3.50
CA THR A 209 15.64 -4.69 2.21
C THR A 209 14.28 -4.00 2.27
N LEU A 210 13.54 -4.12 3.37
CA LEU A 210 12.24 -3.45 3.54
C LEU A 210 12.36 -2.00 4.01
N PHE A 211 13.52 -1.59 4.54
CA PHE A 211 13.76 -0.28 5.17
C PHE A 211 13.19 0.90 4.35
N GLY A 212 13.63 1.04 3.10
CA GLY A 212 13.23 2.17 2.26
C GLY A 212 11.74 2.15 1.93
N ALA A 213 11.20 0.98 1.59
CA ALA A 213 9.81 0.83 1.18
C ALA A 213 8.85 1.11 2.34
N LEU A 214 9.14 0.60 3.54
CA LEU A 214 8.33 0.82 4.72
C LEU A 214 8.36 2.29 5.15
N LEU A 215 9.53 2.94 5.12
CA LEU A 215 9.61 4.37 5.39
C LEU A 215 8.84 5.19 4.37
N ALA A 216 8.92 4.85 3.09
CA ALA A 216 8.16 5.52 2.04
C ALA A 216 6.65 5.40 2.28
N VAL A 217 6.13 4.17 2.44
CA VAL A 217 4.70 3.90 2.68
C VAL A 217 4.23 4.60 3.97
N GLY A 218 4.94 4.40 5.08
CA GLY A 218 4.60 5.01 6.35
C GLY A 218 4.56 6.53 6.25
N THR A 219 5.58 7.14 5.64
CA THR A 219 5.67 8.59 5.50
C THR A 219 4.50 9.14 4.69
N MET A 220 4.11 8.46 3.62
CA MET A 220 2.96 8.85 2.80
C MET A 220 1.63 8.73 3.55
N LEU A 221 1.43 7.65 4.32
CA LEU A 221 0.24 7.46 5.14
C LEU A 221 0.13 8.52 6.24
N PHE A 222 1.22 8.81 6.94
CA PHE A 222 1.23 9.84 7.98
C PHE A 222 1.14 11.26 7.41
N LEU A 223 1.70 11.54 6.23
CA LEU A 223 1.46 12.79 5.52
C LEU A 223 -0.02 12.98 5.17
N ALA A 224 -0.69 11.91 4.75
CA ALA A 224 -2.13 11.94 4.48
C ALA A 224 -2.94 12.14 5.77
N ALA A 225 -2.54 11.52 6.89
CA ALA A 225 -3.21 11.66 8.19
C ALA A 225 -3.01 13.05 8.84
N MET A 226 -1.83 13.66 8.68
CA MET A 226 -1.50 14.96 9.28
C MET A 226 -2.10 16.17 8.57
N ARG A 227 -2.71 15.95 7.41
CA ARG A 227 -3.18 17.06 6.59
C ARG A 227 -4.35 17.77 7.25
N GLU A 228 -4.28 19.05 7.58
CA GLU A 228 -5.40 19.77 8.23
C GLU A 228 -6.53 20.17 7.25
N PRO A 229 -7.79 20.25 7.70
CA PRO A 229 -8.87 20.84 6.92
C PRO A 229 -8.62 22.35 6.81
N ARG A 230 -8.43 22.87 5.58
CA ARG A 230 -8.18 24.29 5.34
C ARG A 230 -9.44 25.18 5.40
N THR A 231 -10.60 24.58 5.65
CA THR A 231 -11.90 25.25 5.58
C THR A 231 -12.36 25.64 6.97
N GLY A 232 -11.93 26.81 7.44
CA GLY A 232 -12.41 27.39 8.69
C GLY A 232 -11.77 28.76 8.99
N PRO A 233 -12.56 29.86 9.05
CA PRO A 233 -12.09 31.20 9.43
C PRO A 233 -11.48 31.28 10.85
N GLN A 234 -11.59 30.23 11.65
CA GLN A 234 -11.04 30.13 13.01
C GLN A 234 -9.65 29.46 13.08
N ALA A 235 -8.94 29.30 11.95
CA ALA A 235 -7.56 28.81 11.93
C ALA A 235 -6.53 29.82 12.51
N GLY A 236 -6.97 31.02 12.91
CA GLY A 236 -6.13 32.01 13.59
C GLY A 236 -6.22 31.85 15.12
N GLY A 237 -5.13 31.40 15.75
CA GLY A 237 -4.92 31.67 17.18
C GLY A 237 -4.19 30.60 17.99
N GLY A 238 -4.15 29.35 17.54
CA GLY A 238 -3.47 28.29 18.26
C GLY A 238 -2.03 28.09 17.82
N ALA A 239 -1.10 28.97 18.19
CA ALA A 239 0.35 28.74 18.03
C ALA A 239 0.90 27.61 18.94
N GLY A 240 0.06 26.64 19.28
CA GLY A 240 0.44 25.48 20.07
C GLY A 240 1.23 24.49 19.21
N TRP A 241 2.37 24.03 19.75
CA TRP A 241 3.19 22.97 19.16
C TRP A 241 2.42 21.64 18.98
N LEU A 242 1.33 21.44 19.73
CA LEU A 242 0.57 20.20 19.74
C LEU A 242 -0.42 20.15 18.56
N PRO A 243 -0.42 19.06 17.77
CA PRO A 243 -1.39 18.87 16.70
C PRO A 243 -2.82 18.87 17.26
N ASN A 244 -3.77 19.37 16.46
CA ASN A 244 -5.19 19.28 16.78
C ASN A 244 -5.58 17.84 17.17
N ARG A 245 -6.41 17.65 18.21
CA ARG A 245 -6.88 16.34 18.68
C ARG A 245 -7.41 15.45 17.54
N ARG A 246 -8.03 16.03 16.51
CA ARG A 246 -8.51 15.30 15.32
C ARG A 246 -7.36 14.69 14.49
N VAL A 247 -6.26 15.42 14.33
CA VAL A 247 -5.06 14.95 13.63
C VAL A 247 -4.40 13.83 14.41
N LEU A 248 -4.27 13.99 15.73
CA LEU A 248 -3.74 12.94 16.61
C LEU A 248 -4.59 11.66 16.54
N GLY A 249 -5.92 11.79 16.54
CA GLY A 249 -6.82 10.65 16.36
C GLY A 249 -6.63 9.95 15.01
N GLY A 250 -6.41 10.73 13.94
CA GLY A 250 -6.15 10.19 12.60
C GLY A 250 -4.82 9.44 12.53
N MET A 251 -3.76 10.02 13.09
CA MET A 251 -2.44 9.39 13.19
C MET A 251 -2.49 8.12 14.04
N GLY A 252 -3.20 8.14 15.18
CA GLY A 252 -3.35 6.97 16.05
C GLY A 252 -4.10 5.83 15.37
N ALA A 253 -5.17 6.13 14.63
CA ALA A 253 -5.92 5.13 13.86
C ALA A 253 -5.06 4.49 12.75
N VAL A 254 -4.30 5.31 12.01
CA VAL A 254 -3.38 4.83 10.97
C VAL A 254 -2.26 3.99 11.60
N ALA A 255 -1.66 4.43 12.69
CA ALA A 255 -0.63 3.69 13.42
C ALA A 255 -1.15 2.33 13.89
N ALA A 256 -2.34 2.28 14.50
CA ALA A 256 -2.95 1.04 14.97
C ALA A 256 -3.17 0.02 13.84
N VAL A 257 -3.71 0.46 12.70
CA VAL A 257 -3.89 -0.42 11.52
C VAL A 257 -2.54 -0.89 10.98
N ILE A 258 -1.53 -0.02 10.93
CA ILE A 258 -0.18 -0.36 10.49
C ILE A 258 0.46 -1.41 11.41
N VAL A 259 0.35 -1.25 12.74
CA VAL A 259 0.89 -2.21 13.73
C VAL A 259 0.28 -3.60 13.52
N LEU A 260 -1.05 -3.67 13.40
CA LEU A 260 -1.76 -4.93 13.18
C LEU A 260 -1.38 -5.58 11.84
N ALA A 261 -1.26 -4.78 10.78
CA ALA A 261 -0.81 -5.25 9.47
C ALA A 261 0.63 -5.76 9.51
N ALA A 262 1.54 -5.06 10.20
CA ALA A 262 2.94 -5.45 10.31
C ALA A 262 3.10 -6.80 11.01
N PHE A 263 2.37 -7.03 12.11
CA PHE A 263 2.37 -8.34 12.78
C PHE A 263 1.82 -9.45 11.88
N ALA A 264 0.71 -9.19 11.18
CA ALA A 264 0.13 -10.18 10.30
C ALA A 264 1.05 -10.54 9.12
N ILE A 265 1.72 -9.55 8.53
CA ILE A 265 2.71 -9.75 7.46
C ILE A 265 3.90 -10.56 7.98
N ALA A 266 4.40 -10.26 9.17
CA ALA A 266 5.56 -10.91 9.74
C ALA A 266 5.29 -12.40 10.07
N LEU A 267 4.13 -12.71 10.65
CA LEU A 267 3.66 -14.08 10.90
C LEU A 267 3.55 -14.92 9.61
N GLN A 268 3.27 -14.26 8.49
CA GLN A 268 3.14 -14.88 7.16
C GLN A 268 4.38 -14.66 6.28
N SER A 269 5.53 -14.31 6.88
CA SER A 269 6.76 -14.15 6.11
C SER A 269 7.24 -15.51 5.58
N PHE A 270 7.47 -15.59 4.26
CA PHE A 270 7.95 -16.80 3.60
C PHE A 270 9.19 -16.55 2.76
N THR A 271 9.17 -15.49 1.94
CA THR A 271 10.19 -15.24 0.92
C THR A 271 11.60 -15.22 1.52
N TYR A 272 11.88 -14.34 2.48
CA TYR A 272 13.22 -14.24 3.08
C TYR A 272 13.65 -15.52 3.81
N PRO A 273 12.83 -16.11 4.70
CA PRO A 273 13.17 -17.38 5.32
C PRO A 273 13.46 -18.53 4.35
N ALA A 274 12.77 -18.59 3.20
CA ALA A 274 12.95 -19.66 2.22
C ALA A 274 14.28 -19.58 1.46
N TYR A 275 14.87 -18.39 1.35
CA TYR A 275 16.13 -18.17 0.62
C TYR A 275 17.39 -18.43 1.43
N LEU A 276 17.31 -18.52 2.76
CA LEU A 276 18.50 -18.67 3.59
C LEU A 276 18.74 -20.15 3.90
N PRO A 277 19.79 -20.78 3.30
CA PRO A 277 20.15 -22.16 3.55
C PRO A 277 20.82 -22.27 4.92
N GLY A 278 20.01 -22.25 5.96
CA GLY A 278 20.48 -22.34 7.33
C GLY A 278 19.27 -22.28 8.23
N ARG A 279 18.94 -23.41 8.88
CA ARG A 279 17.87 -23.41 9.88
C ARG A 279 18.33 -22.53 11.02
N PRO A 280 17.68 -21.39 11.30
CA PRO A 280 18.02 -20.60 12.46
C PRO A 280 17.90 -21.52 13.68
N THR A 281 18.88 -21.50 14.57
CA THR A 281 18.76 -22.13 15.89
C THR A 281 17.53 -21.59 16.63
N ALA A 282 17.14 -20.35 16.32
CA ALA A 282 15.95 -19.65 16.82
C ALA A 282 14.60 -20.11 16.24
N GLY A 283 14.53 -21.29 15.60
CA GLY A 283 13.28 -21.88 15.10
C GLY A 283 12.95 -21.58 13.63
N ILE A 284 11.92 -22.24 13.12
CA ILE A 284 11.47 -22.17 11.72
C ILE A 284 10.21 -21.30 11.64
N PRO A 285 10.16 -20.24 10.82
CA PRO A 285 8.97 -19.42 10.68
C PRO A 285 7.75 -20.25 10.27
N PRO A 286 6.53 -19.92 10.76
CA PRO A 286 5.36 -20.80 10.64
C PRO A 286 5.04 -21.22 9.20
N LEU A 287 5.14 -20.28 8.27
CA LEU A 287 4.81 -20.54 6.87
C LEU A 287 5.86 -21.39 6.14
N VAL A 288 7.11 -21.34 6.56
CA VAL A 288 8.15 -22.26 6.08
C VAL A 288 7.91 -23.67 6.61
N GLU A 289 7.51 -23.80 7.87
CA GLU A 289 7.18 -25.09 8.46
C GLU A 289 5.99 -25.74 7.74
N ILE A 290 4.92 -24.98 7.47
CA ILE A 290 3.77 -25.45 6.67
C ILE A 290 4.22 -25.97 5.30
N TYR A 291 5.09 -25.23 4.60
CA TYR A 291 5.64 -25.64 3.31
C TYR A 291 6.48 -26.92 3.42
N GLN A 292 7.37 -27.01 4.41
CA GLN A 292 8.24 -28.18 4.60
C GLN A 292 7.42 -29.44 4.91
N GLN A 293 6.44 -29.35 5.80
CA GLN A 293 5.60 -30.49 6.16
C GLN A 293 4.70 -30.90 4.98
N GLY A 294 4.03 -29.93 4.34
CA GLY A 294 3.03 -30.21 3.32
C GLY A 294 3.63 -30.63 1.98
N LEU A 295 4.64 -29.92 1.49
CA LEU A 295 5.21 -30.18 0.17
C LEU A 295 6.50 -30.98 0.19
N ALA A 296 7.42 -30.67 1.11
CA ALA A 296 8.70 -31.38 1.14
C ALA A 296 8.57 -32.78 1.77
N ARG A 297 7.71 -32.94 2.78
CA ARG A 297 7.43 -34.24 3.42
C ARG A 297 6.15 -34.91 2.94
N GLY A 298 5.25 -34.17 2.28
CA GLY A 298 4.01 -34.71 1.76
C GLY A 298 2.93 -34.99 2.82
N ASP A 299 3.05 -34.43 4.03
CA ASP A 299 2.07 -34.55 5.11
C ASP A 299 1.08 -33.37 5.02
N PHE A 300 0.08 -33.50 4.15
CA PHE A 300 -0.90 -32.45 3.90
C PHE A 300 -1.78 -32.20 5.13
N GLY A 301 -2.10 -33.24 5.89
CA GLY A 301 -2.90 -33.16 7.11
C GLY A 301 -2.25 -32.31 8.19
N LEU A 302 -1.00 -32.64 8.53
CA LEU A 302 -0.22 -31.88 9.50
C LEU A 302 0.02 -30.43 9.05
N ALA A 303 0.36 -30.23 7.77
CA ALA A 303 0.55 -28.90 7.21
C ALA A 303 -0.73 -28.07 7.25
N ALA A 304 -1.89 -28.67 6.97
CA ALA A 304 -3.19 -28.04 7.10
C ALA A 304 -3.50 -27.66 8.56
N ALA A 305 -3.18 -28.53 9.54
CA ALA A 305 -3.33 -28.20 10.96
C ALA A 305 -2.46 -26.99 11.37
N LEU A 306 -1.19 -26.97 10.97
CA LEU A 306 -0.30 -25.82 11.18
C LEU A 306 -0.83 -24.55 10.50
N SER A 307 -1.39 -24.68 9.29
CA SER A 307 -2.07 -23.61 8.58
C SER A 307 -3.26 -23.04 9.36
N VAL A 308 -4.10 -23.88 9.96
CA VAL A 308 -5.23 -23.42 10.82
C VAL A 308 -4.70 -22.65 12.03
N LEU A 309 -3.65 -23.15 12.69
CA LEU A 309 -3.04 -22.51 13.85
C LEU A 309 -2.44 -21.13 13.51
N LEU A 310 -1.89 -20.96 12.31
CA LEU A 310 -1.44 -19.65 11.80
C LEU A 310 -2.61 -18.75 11.36
N LEU A 311 -3.65 -19.32 10.76
CA LEU A 311 -4.79 -18.59 10.20
C LEU A 311 -5.58 -17.86 11.29
N VAL A 312 -5.85 -18.52 12.42
CA VAL A 312 -6.64 -17.96 13.53
C VAL A 312 -6.09 -16.60 14.02
N PRO A 313 -4.81 -16.46 14.44
CA PRO A 313 -4.29 -15.18 14.92
C PRO A 313 -4.29 -14.11 13.81
N VAL A 314 -4.02 -14.47 12.55
CA VAL A 314 -4.09 -13.53 11.42
C VAL A 314 -5.53 -13.04 11.18
N MET A 315 -6.52 -13.93 11.30
CA MET A 315 -7.94 -13.56 11.21
C MET A 315 -8.35 -12.60 12.33
N VAL A 316 -7.90 -12.86 13.55
CA VAL A 316 -8.15 -11.97 14.70
C VAL A 316 -7.55 -10.58 14.47
N LEU A 317 -6.32 -10.49 13.96
CA LEU A 317 -5.69 -9.21 13.60
C LEU A 317 -6.48 -8.45 12.53
N GLY A 318 -7.02 -9.15 11.52
CA GLY A 318 -7.85 -8.55 10.47
C GLY A 318 -9.18 -8.00 11.01
N ILE A 319 -9.83 -8.74 11.91
CA ILE A 319 -11.03 -8.29 12.63
C ILE A 319 -10.70 -7.06 13.48
N ALA A 320 -9.63 -7.08 14.26
CA ALA A 320 -9.20 -5.96 15.09
C ALA A 320 -8.95 -4.69 14.26
N ALA A 321 -8.24 -4.80 13.13
CA ALA A 321 -7.99 -3.66 12.25
C ALA A 321 -9.29 -3.09 11.66
N THR A 322 -10.23 -3.96 11.30
CA THR A 322 -11.56 -3.55 10.82
C THR A 322 -12.34 -2.80 11.90
N LEU A 323 -12.31 -3.28 13.14
CA LEU A 323 -12.92 -2.59 14.28
C LEU A 323 -12.29 -1.21 14.52
N VAL A 324 -10.96 -1.09 14.44
CA VAL A 324 -10.27 0.21 14.51
C VAL A 324 -10.78 1.15 13.41
N ILE A 325 -10.90 0.68 12.17
CA ILE A 325 -11.39 1.48 11.03
C ILE A 325 -12.83 1.95 11.26
N ILE A 326 -13.72 1.06 11.72
CA ILE A 326 -15.14 1.35 11.96
C ILE A 326 -15.30 2.32 13.15
N PHE A 327 -14.66 2.05 14.29
CA PHE A 327 -14.81 2.86 15.50
C PHE A 327 -14.19 4.25 15.34
N THR A 328 -13.06 4.37 14.64
CA THR A 328 -12.45 5.67 14.33
C THR A 328 -13.18 6.42 13.22
N ARG A 329 -14.11 5.74 12.51
CA ARG A 329 -14.82 6.25 11.34
C ARG A 329 -13.85 6.80 10.30
N MET A 330 -12.83 6.00 10.01
CA MET A 330 -11.81 6.39 9.04
C MET A 330 -12.47 6.66 7.68
N ARG A 331 -11.93 7.63 6.94
CA ARG A 331 -12.30 7.90 5.54
C ARG A 331 -11.11 8.52 4.81
N ILE A 332 -11.08 8.32 3.49
CA ILE A 332 -10.06 8.88 2.62
C ILE A 332 -10.71 9.98 1.79
N GLU A 333 -10.19 11.19 1.91
CA GLU A 333 -10.65 12.38 1.20
C GLU A 333 -9.61 12.78 0.13
N VAL A 334 -10.08 13.30 -1.01
CA VAL A 334 -9.23 13.84 -2.08
C VAL A 334 -9.54 15.31 -2.26
N MET A 335 -8.55 16.18 -2.04
CA MET A 335 -8.74 17.63 -2.21
C MET A 335 -8.80 18.00 -3.69
N SER A 336 -9.69 18.93 -4.07
CA SER A 336 -9.76 19.45 -5.44
C SER A 336 -8.57 20.36 -5.74
N ALA A 337 -8.13 20.42 -7.01
CA ALA A 337 -7.10 21.36 -7.44
C ALA A 337 -7.56 22.82 -7.30
N GLY A 338 -8.85 23.08 -7.56
CA GLY A 338 -9.45 24.42 -7.57
C GLY A 338 -9.56 25.08 -6.20
N ASP A 339 -9.57 24.29 -5.11
CA ASP A 339 -9.59 24.84 -3.74
C ASP A 339 -8.32 25.66 -3.43
N ARG A 340 -7.23 25.43 -4.17
CA ARG A 340 -5.98 26.21 -3.98
C ARG A 340 -6.06 27.61 -4.58
N SER A 341 -6.83 27.81 -5.64
CA SER A 341 -6.89 29.09 -6.36
C SER A 341 -7.87 30.07 -5.71
N VAL A 342 -8.97 29.61 -5.13
CA VAL A 342 -9.96 30.48 -4.47
C VAL A 342 -9.36 31.22 -3.26
N VAL A 343 -8.43 30.58 -2.55
CA VAL A 343 -7.74 31.18 -1.39
C VAL A 343 -6.65 32.17 -1.81
N ALA A 344 -6.05 32.03 -2.99
CA ALA A 344 -5.06 32.99 -3.48
C ALA A 344 -5.69 34.31 -3.94
N VAL A 345 -6.98 34.31 -4.26
CA VAL A 345 -7.72 35.51 -4.74
C VAL A 345 -8.36 36.29 -3.59
N ALA A 346 -8.67 35.64 -2.47
CA ALA A 346 -8.99 36.32 -1.21
C ALA A 346 -7.71 36.83 -0.54
N ALA A 347 -6.97 37.69 -1.24
CA ALA A 347 -5.87 38.43 -0.65
C ALA A 347 -6.42 39.22 0.56
N PRO A 348 -5.80 39.13 1.74
CA PRO A 348 -6.16 39.98 2.86
C PRO A 348 -6.09 41.43 2.40
N ASP A 349 -7.05 42.25 2.85
CA ASP A 349 -6.98 43.70 2.67
C ASP A 349 -5.55 44.15 3.03
N PRO A 350 -4.81 44.83 2.12
CA PRO A 350 -3.41 45.17 2.33
C PRO A 350 -3.19 45.94 3.65
N ALA A 351 -4.21 46.64 4.13
CA ALA A 351 -4.25 47.35 5.40
C ALA A 351 -4.27 46.43 6.65
N ALA A 352 -4.92 45.26 6.60
CA ALA A 352 -4.95 44.30 7.72
C ALA A 352 -3.63 43.51 7.84
N SER A 353 -2.96 43.27 6.71
CA SER A 353 -1.62 42.64 6.67
C SER A 353 -0.50 43.54 7.21
N ALA A 354 -0.63 44.87 7.11
CA ALA A 354 0.37 45.82 7.63
C ALA A 354 0.34 45.95 9.17
N ALA A 355 -0.82 45.73 9.81
CA ALA A 355 -0.96 45.73 11.27
C ALA A 355 -0.54 44.40 11.92
N ALA A 356 -0.60 43.29 11.17
CA ALA A 356 -0.18 41.96 11.64
C ALA A 356 1.32 41.67 11.41
N SER A 357 2.06 42.53 10.69
CA SER A 357 3.50 42.42 10.44
C SER A 357 4.40 42.92 11.57
N ALA A 358 3.96 42.82 12.82
CA ALA A 358 4.85 42.91 13.98
C ALA A 358 5.91 41.79 13.92
N PRO A 359 7.13 41.96 14.49
CA PRO A 359 8.34 41.15 14.20
C PRO A 359 8.34 39.68 14.69
N ALA A 360 7.17 39.04 14.82
CA ALA A 360 7.06 37.59 15.05
C ALA A 360 7.62 36.72 13.89
N GLY A 361 7.91 37.32 12.73
CA GLY A 361 8.31 36.63 11.49
C GLY A 361 9.69 35.95 11.48
N ALA A 362 10.61 36.31 12.39
CA ALA A 362 11.93 35.68 12.45
C ALA A 362 11.86 34.20 12.87
N THR A 363 10.94 33.87 13.79
CA THR A 363 10.84 32.51 14.35
C THR A 363 10.19 31.51 13.40
N ASP A 364 9.23 31.93 12.57
CA ASP A 364 8.54 31.07 11.61
C ASP A 364 9.42 30.72 10.41
N GLY A 365 10.22 31.69 9.92
CA GLY A 365 11.22 31.45 8.87
C GLY A 365 12.25 30.42 9.31
N GLN A 366 12.80 30.58 10.52
CA GLN A 366 13.77 29.64 11.10
C GLN A 366 13.17 28.24 11.29
N ARG A 367 11.93 28.13 11.78
CA ARG A 367 11.24 26.84 11.95
C ARG A 367 11.04 26.11 10.62
N ARG A 368 10.66 26.82 9.56
CA ARG A 368 10.52 26.24 8.20
C ARG A 368 11.86 25.78 7.66
N LEU A 369 12.92 26.56 7.88
CA LEU A 369 14.28 26.20 7.47
C LEU A 369 14.76 24.94 8.19
N VAL A 370 14.62 24.86 9.52
CA VAL A 370 14.99 23.67 10.31
C VAL A 370 14.22 22.44 9.84
N LYS A 371 12.90 22.53 9.66
CA LYS A 371 12.10 21.41 9.12
C LYS A 371 12.53 21.01 7.71
N GLY A 372 12.86 21.99 6.87
CA GLY A 372 13.42 21.75 5.54
C GLY A 372 14.75 21.00 5.60
N VAL A 373 15.68 21.43 6.45
CA VAL A 373 16.98 20.76 6.64
C VAL A 373 16.78 19.33 7.15
N ILE A 374 15.93 19.11 8.15
CA ILE A 374 15.63 17.76 8.68
C ILE A 374 14.99 16.89 7.60
N ALA A 375 14.03 17.40 6.83
CA ALA A 375 13.38 16.67 5.75
C ALA A 375 14.36 16.30 4.63
N GLY A 376 15.22 17.25 4.24
CA GLY A 376 16.24 17.05 3.21
C GLY A 376 17.30 16.05 3.65
N ALA A 377 17.92 16.27 4.81
CA ALA A 377 18.93 15.37 5.37
C ALA A 377 18.38 13.97 5.67
N GLY A 378 17.18 13.89 6.26
CA GLY A 378 16.50 12.63 6.52
C GLY A 378 16.15 11.88 5.23
N GLY A 379 15.62 12.59 4.22
CA GLY A 379 15.35 12.00 2.91
C GLY A 379 16.61 11.48 2.20
N LEU A 380 17.71 12.24 2.24
CA LEU A 380 19.01 11.84 1.68
C LEU A 380 19.62 10.64 2.41
N LEU A 381 19.54 10.62 3.75
CA LEU A 381 20.02 9.48 4.55
C LEU A 381 19.22 8.22 4.23
N VAL A 382 17.89 8.31 4.16
CA VAL A 382 17.03 7.18 3.77
C VAL A 382 17.39 6.66 2.39
N LEU A 383 17.56 7.58 1.42
CA LEU A 383 17.93 7.22 0.05
C LEU A 383 19.33 6.59 0.00
N GLY A 384 20.32 7.15 0.71
CA GLY A 384 21.68 6.64 0.74
C GLY A 384 21.79 5.26 1.36
N VAL A 385 21.16 5.05 2.52
CA VAL A 385 21.07 3.71 3.16
C VAL A 385 20.40 2.73 2.20
N TRP A 386 19.27 3.11 1.61
CA TRP A 386 18.55 2.22 0.70
C TRP A 386 19.34 1.90 -0.58
N LEU A 387 19.98 2.89 -1.21
CA LEU A 387 20.85 2.68 -2.38
C LEU A 387 21.99 1.72 -2.08
N TYR A 388 22.62 1.86 -0.90
CA TYR A 388 23.63 0.93 -0.44
C TYR A 388 23.09 -0.50 -0.30
N GLN A 389 21.83 -0.68 0.12
CA GLN A 389 21.23 -2.02 0.24
C GLN A 389 20.84 -2.66 -1.08
N ILE A 390 20.38 -1.88 -2.04
CA ILE A 390 19.97 -2.40 -3.35
C ILE A 390 21.14 -2.54 -4.33
N TRP A 391 22.30 -1.94 -4.02
CA TRP A 391 23.48 -1.95 -4.88
C TRP A 391 23.89 -3.34 -5.39
N PRO A 392 23.97 -4.40 -4.56
CA PRO A 392 24.29 -5.76 -5.01
C PRO A 392 23.41 -6.29 -6.14
N TRP A 393 22.15 -5.88 -6.15
CA TRP A 393 21.20 -6.25 -7.20
C TRP A 393 21.29 -5.30 -8.39
N LEU A 394 21.41 -3.99 -8.13
CA LEU A 394 21.47 -2.96 -9.18
C LEU A 394 22.69 -3.15 -10.10
N SER A 395 23.85 -3.50 -9.53
CA SER A 395 25.08 -3.77 -10.28
C SER A 395 24.97 -4.99 -11.21
N ARG A 396 23.94 -5.81 -11.05
CA ARG A 396 23.73 -7.08 -11.79
C ARG A 396 22.47 -7.08 -12.65
N LEU A 397 21.80 -5.94 -12.81
CA LEU A 397 20.60 -5.82 -13.65
C LEU A 397 20.83 -6.21 -15.12
N GLY A 398 22.07 -6.10 -15.61
CA GLY A 398 22.44 -6.46 -16.98
C GLY A 398 22.50 -7.97 -17.26
N GLY A 399 22.54 -8.82 -16.23
CA GLY A 399 22.58 -10.27 -16.40
C GLY A 399 21.24 -10.81 -16.89
N LEU A 400 21.19 -11.22 -18.16
CA LEU A 400 19.97 -11.73 -18.81
C LEU A 400 19.61 -13.16 -18.39
N GLY A 401 20.49 -13.85 -17.66
CA GLY A 401 20.25 -15.20 -17.15
C GLY A 401 20.62 -16.27 -18.16
N PRO A 402 19.84 -17.36 -18.28
CA PRO A 402 20.22 -18.47 -19.15
C PRO A 402 20.43 -17.96 -20.58
N GLY A 403 21.44 -18.51 -21.27
CA GLY A 403 21.80 -18.10 -22.63
C GLY A 403 20.66 -18.25 -23.65
N ASP A 404 19.60 -18.99 -23.30
CA ASP A 404 18.38 -19.11 -24.08
C ASP A 404 17.40 -17.95 -23.80
N ARG A 405 17.21 -17.11 -24.82
CA ARG A 405 16.27 -15.97 -24.80
C ARG A 405 14.82 -16.41 -24.63
N ASN A 406 14.45 -17.60 -25.09
CA ASN A 406 13.07 -18.11 -24.98
C ASN A 406 12.73 -18.46 -23.53
N ALA A 407 13.66 -19.09 -22.81
CA ALA A 407 13.52 -19.35 -21.38
C ALA A 407 13.38 -18.05 -20.58
N ALA A 408 14.22 -17.04 -20.86
CA ALA A 408 14.13 -15.73 -20.22
C ALA A 408 12.76 -15.04 -20.46
N ALA A 409 12.27 -15.06 -21.70
CA ALA A 409 10.95 -14.49 -22.03
C ALA A 409 9.81 -15.21 -21.32
N SER A 410 9.85 -16.56 -21.27
CA SER A 410 8.87 -17.38 -20.54
C SER A 410 8.86 -17.05 -19.05
N ILE A 411 10.04 -16.94 -18.42
CA ILE A 411 10.16 -16.58 -17.00
C ILE A 411 9.52 -15.20 -16.73
N VAL A 412 9.82 -14.19 -17.56
CA VAL A 412 9.24 -12.85 -17.42
C VAL A 412 7.72 -12.90 -17.61
N LEU A 413 7.24 -13.65 -18.60
CA LEU A 413 5.81 -13.80 -18.86
C LEU A 413 5.08 -14.43 -17.66
N HIS A 414 5.58 -15.54 -17.13
CA HIS A 414 5.01 -16.23 -15.96
C HIS A 414 5.12 -15.42 -14.67
N THR A 415 6.08 -14.50 -14.58
CA THR A 415 6.23 -13.62 -13.42
C THR A 415 5.20 -12.49 -13.42
N TRP A 416 4.94 -11.87 -14.56
CA TRP A 416 4.21 -10.60 -14.61
C TRP A 416 2.78 -10.71 -15.14
N ALA A 417 2.51 -11.58 -16.11
CA ALA A 417 1.20 -11.65 -16.75
C ALA A 417 0.12 -12.32 -15.88
N PRO A 418 0.34 -13.48 -15.24
CA PRO A 418 -0.68 -14.09 -14.39
C PRO A 418 -1.10 -13.22 -13.18
N PRO A 419 -0.17 -12.58 -12.44
CA PRO A 419 -0.52 -11.64 -11.38
C PRO A 419 -1.31 -10.42 -11.89
N LEU A 420 -1.02 -9.91 -13.09
CA LEU A 420 -1.78 -8.80 -13.68
C LEU A 420 -3.26 -9.17 -13.85
N ILE A 421 -3.56 -10.36 -14.37
CA ILE A 421 -4.94 -10.86 -14.54
C ILE A 421 -5.65 -10.91 -13.18
N SER A 422 -5.02 -11.53 -12.18
CA SER A 422 -5.60 -11.62 -10.84
C SER A 422 -5.78 -10.25 -10.18
N THR A 423 -4.86 -9.31 -10.42
CA THR A 423 -4.93 -7.94 -9.90
C THR A 423 -6.09 -7.17 -10.52
N LEU A 424 -6.24 -7.23 -11.85
CA LEU A 424 -7.33 -6.52 -12.55
C LEU A 424 -8.70 -7.02 -12.06
N ILE A 425 -8.87 -8.33 -11.94
CA ILE A 425 -10.10 -8.92 -11.41
C ILE A 425 -10.28 -8.54 -9.93
N GLY A 426 -9.29 -8.82 -9.08
CA GLY A 426 -9.38 -8.65 -7.63
C GLY A 426 -9.55 -7.20 -7.19
N VAL A 427 -8.85 -6.26 -7.82
CA VAL A 427 -8.96 -4.82 -7.53
C VAL A 427 -10.21 -4.24 -8.18
N GLY A 428 -10.62 -4.70 -9.37
CA GLY A 428 -11.87 -4.30 -10.00
C GLY A 428 -13.09 -4.67 -9.17
N LEU A 429 -13.17 -5.93 -8.71
CA LEU A 429 -14.23 -6.39 -7.80
C LEU A 429 -14.23 -5.62 -6.48
N ALA A 430 -13.05 -5.37 -5.92
CA ALA A 430 -12.89 -4.57 -4.71
C ALA A 430 -13.37 -3.11 -4.90
N ALA A 431 -13.12 -2.50 -6.06
CA ALA A 431 -13.56 -1.14 -6.36
C ALA A 431 -15.08 -1.06 -6.52
N LEU A 432 -15.71 -2.03 -7.19
CA LEU A 432 -17.17 -2.13 -7.33
C LEU A 432 -17.86 -2.30 -5.97
N ALA A 433 -17.39 -3.25 -5.17
CA ALA A 433 -17.93 -3.47 -3.83
C ALA A 433 -17.65 -2.28 -2.90
N GLY A 434 -16.47 -1.67 -2.98
CA GLY A 434 -16.13 -0.47 -2.21
C GLY A 434 -17.00 0.74 -2.57
N TYR A 435 -17.37 0.88 -3.85
CA TYR A 435 -18.33 1.88 -4.30
C TYR A 435 -19.74 1.58 -3.76
N GLY A 436 -20.18 0.32 -3.85
CA GLY A 436 -21.45 -0.14 -3.29
C GLY A 436 -21.57 0.14 -1.79
N ILE A 437 -20.55 -0.21 -1.00
CA ILE A 437 -20.55 0.00 0.45
C ILE A 437 -20.38 1.49 0.80
N GLY A 438 -19.37 2.16 0.21
CA GLY A 438 -18.92 3.50 0.62
C GLY A 438 -19.77 4.65 0.07
N ALA A 439 -20.13 4.59 -1.22
CA ALA A 439 -20.90 5.65 -1.89
C ALA A 439 -22.41 5.40 -1.85
N MET A 440 -22.86 4.19 -2.22
CA MET A 440 -24.30 3.88 -2.31
C MET A 440 -24.94 3.65 -0.94
N ARG A 441 -24.13 3.25 0.06
CA ARG A 441 -24.53 3.09 1.47
C ARG A 441 -25.87 2.36 1.64
N PRO A 442 -25.97 1.08 1.24
CA PRO A 442 -27.23 0.33 1.22
C PRO A 442 -27.93 0.29 2.58
N MET A 443 -27.19 0.34 3.70
CA MET A 443 -27.72 0.35 5.07
C MET A 443 -27.49 1.71 5.77
N GLY A 444 -27.33 2.78 5.01
CA GLY A 444 -27.05 4.13 5.52
C GLY A 444 -25.77 4.16 6.35
N ARG A 445 -25.87 4.60 7.62
CA ARG A 445 -24.73 4.70 8.56
C ARG A 445 -24.10 3.34 8.93
N TRP A 446 -24.84 2.25 8.75
CA TRP A 446 -24.41 0.90 9.12
C TRP A 446 -23.72 0.17 7.97
N SER A 447 -23.61 0.78 6.79
CA SER A 447 -23.00 0.14 5.62
C SER A 447 -21.56 -0.29 5.87
N GLU A 448 -20.83 0.39 6.77
CA GLU A 448 -19.49 -0.03 7.20
C GLU A 448 -19.45 -1.40 7.88
N LEU A 449 -20.55 -1.84 8.50
CA LEU A 449 -20.64 -3.20 9.06
C LEU A 449 -20.61 -4.28 7.97
N LEU A 450 -20.89 -3.95 6.71
CA LEU A 450 -20.73 -4.87 5.58
C LEU A 450 -19.26 -5.23 5.31
N LEU A 451 -18.30 -4.53 5.93
CA LEU A 451 -16.90 -4.93 5.90
C LEU A 451 -16.59 -6.09 6.86
N LEU A 452 -17.41 -6.32 7.90
CA LEU A 452 -17.15 -7.36 8.91
C LEU A 452 -17.06 -8.77 8.33
N PRO A 453 -17.90 -9.20 7.36
CA PRO A 453 -17.73 -10.50 6.71
C PRO A 453 -16.40 -10.66 5.97
N PHE A 454 -15.76 -9.57 5.54
CA PHE A 454 -14.45 -9.60 4.86
C PHE A 454 -13.28 -9.49 5.85
N ALA A 455 -13.55 -9.01 7.07
CA ALA A 455 -12.54 -8.67 8.07
C ALA A 455 -11.58 -9.82 8.43
N PRO A 456 -12.03 -11.09 8.59
CA PRO A 456 -11.12 -12.17 8.94
C PRO A 456 -10.03 -12.41 7.90
N TRP A 457 -10.28 -12.06 6.63
CA TRP A 457 -9.31 -12.28 5.56
C TRP A 457 -8.55 -11.01 5.15
N LEU A 458 -8.73 -9.89 5.88
CA LEU A 458 -8.06 -8.62 5.56
C LEU A 458 -6.55 -8.75 5.46
N PHE A 459 -5.94 -9.54 6.34
CA PHE A 459 -4.49 -9.79 6.32
C PHE A 459 -4.12 -11.21 5.89
N VAL A 460 -5.06 -12.04 5.49
CA VAL A 460 -4.78 -13.42 5.08
C VAL A 460 -4.23 -13.42 3.65
N GLY A 461 -2.94 -13.75 3.53
CA GLY A 461 -2.29 -13.93 2.24
C GLY A 461 -2.55 -15.32 1.63
N VAL A 462 -1.80 -15.67 0.57
CA VAL A 462 -1.83 -17.03 0.01
C VAL A 462 -1.36 -18.07 1.03
N GLY A 463 -0.46 -17.68 1.94
CA GLY A 463 0.26 -18.57 2.85
C GLY A 463 -0.61 -19.52 3.66
N PRO A 464 -1.45 -19.02 4.58
CA PRO A 464 -2.28 -19.89 5.43
C PRO A 464 -3.20 -20.83 4.64
N LEU A 465 -3.55 -20.48 3.39
CA LEU A 465 -4.44 -21.25 2.51
C LEU A 465 -3.68 -22.01 1.41
N ALA A 466 -2.34 -22.02 1.45
CA ALA A 466 -1.49 -22.55 0.39
C ALA A 466 -1.74 -24.03 0.13
N ILE A 467 -1.83 -24.84 1.19
CA ILE A 467 -1.99 -26.30 1.10
C ILE A 467 -3.33 -26.67 0.44
N ALA A 468 -4.45 -26.12 0.93
CA ALA A 468 -5.76 -26.39 0.35
C ALA A 468 -5.87 -25.95 -1.12
N LYS A 469 -5.21 -24.83 -1.48
CA LYS A 469 -5.18 -24.32 -2.86
C LYS A 469 -4.29 -25.17 -3.76
N TYR A 470 -3.13 -25.61 -3.28
CA TYR A 470 -2.27 -26.56 -3.98
C TYR A 470 -2.98 -27.89 -4.20
N ASP A 471 -3.55 -28.47 -3.15
CA ASP A 471 -4.33 -29.71 -3.19
C ASP A 471 -5.45 -29.64 -4.24
N SER A 472 -6.18 -28.52 -4.28
CA SER A 472 -7.19 -28.26 -5.31
C SER A 472 -6.64 -28.19 -6.73
N ALA A 473 -5.44 -27.61 -6.91
CA ALA A 473 -4.81 -27.44 -8.23
C ALA A 473 -4.10 -28.70 -8.74
N ALA A 474 -3.56 -29.50 -7.82
CA ALA A 474 -2.79 -30.71 -8.09
C ALA A 474 -3.67 -31.95 -8.24
N PHE A 475 -4.71 -32.08 -7.41
CA PHE A 475 -5.54 -33.29 -7.29
C PHE A 475 -7.03 -33.03 -7.55
N GLY A 476 -7.39 -31.79 -7.94
CA GLY A 476 -8.76 -31.49 -8.35
C GLY A 476 -9.16 -32.20 -9.65
N PRO A 477 -10.45 -32.09 -10.05
CA PRO A 477 -10.98 -32.75 -11.26
C PRO A 477 -10.29 -32.30 -12.56
N PHE A 478 -9.59 -31.17 -12.52
CA PHE A 478 -8.78 -30.65 -13.62
C PHE A 478 -7.38 -30.32 -13.06
N PRO A 479 -6.44 -31.27 -13.05
CA PRO A 479 -5.07 -30.99 -12.63
C PRO A 479 -4.43 -29.98 -13.60
N ARG A 480 -3.84 -28.91 -13.06
CA ARG A 480 -3.38 -27.73 -13.83
C ARG A 480 -1.93 -27.35 -13.57
N LEU A 481 -1.15 -28.17 -12.88
CA LEU A 481 0.25 -27.86 -12.61
C LEU A 481 1.03 -27.59 -13.91
N ASP A 482 2.00 -26.68 -13.85
CA ASP A 482 2.77 -26.19 -15.01
C ASP A 482 1.96 -25.59 -16.16
N THR A 483 0.72 -25.16 -15.92
CA THR A 483 -0.05 -24.40 -16.92
C THR A 483 -0.03 -22.91 -16.63
N PHE A 484 -0.03 -22.06 -17.65
CA PHE A 484 -0.10 -20.60 -17.48
C PHE A 484 -1.19 -20.14 -16.48
N LEU A 485 -2.36 -20.81 -16.51
CA LEU A 485 -3.50 -20.49 -15.65
C LEU A 485 -3.26 -20.79 -14.17
N VAL A 486 -2.39 -21.75 -13.83
CA VAL A 486 -2.09 -22.09 -12.43
C VAL A 486 -1.23 -21.03 -11.77
N TYR A 487 -0.44 -20.29 -12.55
CA TYR A 487 0.37 -19.18 -12.03
C TYR A 487 -0.45 -17.96 -11.65
N ILE A 488 -1.72 -17.86 -12.09
CA ILE A 488 -2.63 -16.80 -11.65
C ILE A 488 -2.80 -16.98 -10.14
N PRO A 489 -2.35 -16.00 -9.31
CA PRO A 489 -2.48 -16.10 -7.86
C PRO A 489 -3.94 -16.40 -7.50
N PRO A 490 -4.19 -17.40 -6.62
CA PRO A 490 -5.54 -17.85 -6.30
C PRO A 490 -6.25 -16.88 -5.32
N ILE A 491 -6.07 -15.57 -5.51
CA ILE A 491 -6.69 -14.49 -4.76
C ILE A 491 -7.59 -13.72 -5.73
N TRP A 492 -8.88 -14.04 -5.71
CA TRP A 492 -9.86 -13.44 -6.61
C TRP A 492 -10.41 -12.09 -6.13
N LEU A 493 -10.14 -11.71 -4.87
CA LEU A 493 -10.58 -10.46 -4.28
C LEU A 493 -9.46 -9.86 -3.43
N THR A 494 -9.03 -8.63 -3.74
CA THR A 494 -8.03 -7.93 -2.92
C THR A 494 -8.73 -7.23 -1.76
N ILE A 495 -8.85 -7.91 -0.62
CA ILE A 495 -9.58 -7.39 0.54
C ILE A 495 -9.01 -6.06 1.06
N PRO A 496 -7.68 -5.85 1.18
CA PRO A 496 -7.15 -4.53 1.53
C PRO A 496 -7.61 -3.41 0.57
N ALA A 497 -7.71 -3.71 -0.73
CA ALA A 497 -8.21 -2.76 -1.72
C ALA A 497 -9.69 -2.42 -1.49
N LEU A 498 -10.52 -3.42 -1.14
CA LEU A 498 -11.94 -3.23 -0.81
C LEU A 498 -12.11 -2.21 0.31
N PHE A 499 -11.29 -2.33 1.36
CA PHE A 499 -11.29 -1.38 2.48
C PHE A 499 -10.86 0.02 2.02
N VAL A 500 -9.74 0.14 1.31
CA VAL A 500 -9.26 1.44 0.79
C VAL A 500 -10.32 2.12 -0.07
N PHE A 501 -10.95 1.41 -1.00
CA PHE A 501 -11.98 1.97 -1.86
C PHE A 501 -13.26 2.32 -1.10
N THR A 502 -13.68 1.51 -0.14
CA THR A 502 -14.81 1.83 0.74
C THR A 502 -14.58 3.15 1.47
N LEU A 503 -13.38 3.34 2.04
CA LEU A 503 -13.00 4.56 2.74
C LEU A 503 -12.89 5.76 1.80
N LEU A 504 -12.38 5.56 0.58
CA LEU A 504 -12.29 6.59 -0.46
C LEU A 504 -13.67 7.06 -0.92
N PHE A 505 -14.53 6.14 -1.36
CA PHE A 505 -15.87 6.47 -1.86
C PHE A 505 -16.75 7.06 -0.77
N ARG A 506 -16.56 6.64 0.49
CA ARG A 506 -17.17 7.29 1.65
C ARG A 506 -16.76 8.76 1.76
N GLY A 507 -15.47 9.07 1.62
CA GLY A 507 -14.95 10.44 1.68
C GLY A 507 -15.41 11.30 0.50
N LEU A 508 -15.34 10.78 -0.73
CA LEU A 508 -15.82 11.47 -1.93
C LEU A 508 -17.33 11.79 -1.88
N THR A 509 -18.13 10.90 -1.31
CA THR A 509 -19.58 11.14 -1.12
C THR A 509 -19.84 12.23 -0.09
N GLY A 510 -19.07 12.26 1.00
CA GLY A 510 -19.14 13.33 2.00
C GLY A 510 -18.78 14.70 1.40
N GLN A 511 -17.71 14.76 0.59
CA GLN A 511 -17.32 15.97 -0.11
C GLN A 511 -18.39 16.47 -1.09
N ARG A 512 -19.02 15.56 -1.85
CA ARG A 512 -20.11 15.92 -2.76
C ARG A 512 -21.32 16.47 -2.01
N ALA A 513 -21.69 15.87 -0.88
CA ALA A 513 -22.79 16.36 -0.06
C ALA A 513 -22.50 17.77 0.50
N ALA A 514 -21.26 18.02 0.94
CA ALA A 514 -20.83 19.34 1.39
C ALA A 514 -20.81 20.37 0.25
N ALA A 515 -20.32 20.00 -0.94
CA ALA A 515 -20.32 20.87 -2.11
C ALA A 515 -21.75 21.21 -2.58
N ALA A 516 -22.65 20.23 -2.62
CA ALA A 516 -24.05 20.44 -2.98
C ALA A 516 -24.79 21.37 -2.01
N ALA A 517 -24.39 21.40 -0.73
CA ALA A 517 -24.92 22.34 0.25
C ALA A 517 -24.41 23.78 0.04
N ALA A 518 -23.22 23.94 -0.57
CA ALA A 518 -22.63 25.24 -0.88
C ALA A 518 -23.08 25.83 -2.23
N GLY A 519 -23.72 25.04 -3.10
CA GLY A 519 -24.25 25.50 -4.38
C GLY A 519 -24.30 24.40 -5.45
N PRO A 520 -24.71 24.72 -6.68
CA PRO A 520 -24.69 23.78 -7.80
C PRO A 520 -23.25 23.36 -8.10
N ASP A 521 -22.90 22.10 -7.85
CA ASP A 521 -21.59 21.53 -8.20
C ASP A 521 -21.63 21.01 -9.65
N PRO A 522 -20.95 21.67 -10.62
CA PRO A 522 -20.91 21.19 -12.01
C PRO A 522 -20.19 19.84 -12.16
N GLY A 523 -19.53 19.32 -11.12
CA GLY A 523 -18.75 18.08 -11.13
C GLY A 523 -19.47 16.82 -10.60
N ALA A 524 -20.78 16.88 -10.35
CA ALA A 524 -21.52 15.84 -9.63
C ALA A 524 -21.45 14.42 -10.27
N GLY A 525 -21.18 14.29 -11.58
CA GLY A 525 -21.08 13.00 -12.28
C GLY A 525 -19.73 12.27 -12.20
N LEU A 526 -18.67 12.90 -11.67
CA LEU A 526 -17.27 12.45 -11.88
C LEU A 526 -16.65 11.68 -10.70
N GLN A 527 -17.43 11.14 -9.77
CA GLN A 527 -16.88 10.44 -8.59
C GLN A 527 -15.98 9.25 -8.96
N LEU A 528 -16.40 8.44 -9.94
CA LEU A 528 -15.61 7.29 -10.40
C LEU A 528 -14.28 7.73 -11.03
N VAL A 529 -14.33 8.79 -11.84
CA VAL A 529 -13.14 9.37 -12.49
C VAL A 529 -12.15 9.92 -11.45
N ARG A 530 -12.66 10.56 -10.39
CA ARG A 530 -11.82 11.02 -9.26
C ARG A 530 -11.15 9.88 -8.49
N ALA A 531 -11.71 8.67 -8.55
CA ALA A 531 -11.16 7.48 -7.89
C ALA A 531 -10.12 6.73 -8.75
N LEU A 532 -10.10 6.93 -10.08
CA LEU A 532 -9.19 6.22 -10.99
C LEU A 532 -7.72 6.28 -10.59
N PRO A 533 -7.14 7.40 -10.12
CA PRO A 533 -5.75 7.43 -9.70
C PRO A 533 -5.48 6.54 -8.47
N MET A 534 -6.44 6.43 -7.54
CA MET A 534 -6.31 5.50 -6.42
C MET A 534 -6.43 4.05 -6.89
N VAL A 535 -7.35 3.77 -7.84
CA VAL A 535 -7.47 2.44 -8.43
C VAL A 535 -6.15 2.04 -9.10
N ALA A 536 -5.54 2.92 -9.89
CA ALA A 536 -4.25 2.70 -10.51
C ALA A 536 -3.13 2.49 -9.47
N LEU A 537 -3.10 3.28 -8.39
CA LEU A 537 -2.13 3.12 -7.30
C LEU A 537 -2.26 1.74 -6.63
N VAL A 538 -3.48 1.36 -6.25
CA VAL A 538 -3.75 0.10 -5.54
C VAL A 538 -3.55 -1.09 -6.47
N ALA A 539 -3.94 -1.00 -7.74
CA ALA A 539 -3.67 -2.02 -8.76
C ALA A 539 -2.17 -2.18 -8.99
N GLY A 540 -1.43 -1.08 -9.20
CA GLY A 540 0.01 -1.13 -9.39
C GLY A 540 0.74 -1.75 -8.19
N ALA A 541 0.39 -1.35 -6.96
CA ALA A 541 0.97 -1.92 -5.75
C ALA A 541 0.63 -3.42 -5.59
N THR A 542 -0.62 -3.81 -5.86
CA THR A 542 -1.06 -5.22 -5.78
C THR A 542 -0.34 -6.07 -6.82
N TRP A 543 -0.26 -5.58 -8.06
CA TRP A 543 0.42 -6.27 -9.16
C TRP A 543 1.90 -6.48 -8.84
N LEU A 544 2.60 -5.43 -8.42
CA LEU A 544 4.00 -5.50 -8.03
C LEU A 544 4.22 -6.53 -6.91
N LEU A 545 3.44 -6.47 -5.83
CA LEU A 545 3.59 -7.38 -4.69
C LEU A 545 3.30 -8.84 -5.07
N GLN A 546 2.28 -9.09 -5.89
CA GLN A 546 1.94 -10.44 -6.33
C GLN A 546 2.98 -11.03 -7.28
N SER A 547 3.52 -10.23 -8.21
CA SER A 547 4.60 -10.67 -9.12
C SER A 547 5.90 -11.05 -8.39
N GLN A 548 6.09 -10.53 -7.19
CA GLN A 548 7.25 -10.83 -6.35
C GLN A 548 6.98 -11.91 -5.29
N SER A 549 5.81 -12.57 -5.34
CA SER A 549 5.47 -13.66 -4.42
C SER A 549 6.20 -14.94 -4.79
N LEU A 550 7.12 -15.39 -3.92
CA LEU A 550 7.82 -16.65 -4.10
C LEU A 550 6.92 -17.87 -3.84
N LEU A 551 6.09 -17.80 -2.80
CA LEU A 551 5.40 -18.98 -2.26
C LEU A 551 4.58 -19.69 -3.32
N TRP A 552 3.61 -19.00 -3.94
CA TRP A 552 2.69 -19.65 -4.89
C TRP A 552 3.43 -20.23 -6.09
N GLY A 553 4.34 -19.47 -6.69
CA GLY A 553 5.19 -19.96 -7.78
C GLY A 553 5.95 -21.22 -7.39
N LEU A 554 6.52 -21.25 -6.18
CA LEU A 554 7.25 -22.41 -5.68
C LEU A 554 6.35 -23.66 -5.51
N LEU A 555 5.07 -23.49 -5.16
CA LEU A 555 4.16 -24.63 -5.03
C LEU A 555 3.82 -25.24 -6.41
N VAL A 556 3.63 -24.40 -7.43
CA VAL A 556 3.04 -24.81 -8.71
C VAL A 556 4.03 -25.01 -9.85
N SER A 557 5.25 -24.48 -9.73
CA SER A 557 6.34 -24.67 -10.70
C SER A 557 7.00 -26.05 -10.58
N ARG A 558 7.04 -26.81 -11.67
CA ARG A 558 7.91 -27.99 -11.83
C ARG A 558 8.96 -27.75 -12.91
N GLU A 559 8.51 -27.43 -14.12
CA GLU A 559 9.35 -27.22 -15.31
C GLU A 559 9.48 -25.74 -15.67
N GLU A 560 8.38 -24.99 -15.56
CA GLU A 560 8.37 -23.56 -15.82
C GLU A 560 8.51 -22.75 -14.52
N PHE A 561 9.35 -21.71 -14.55
CA PHE A 561 9.68 -20.92 -13.36
C PHE A 561 9.20 -19.48 -13.50
N THR A 562 8.74 -18.92 -12.38
CA THR A 562 8.68 -17.47 -12.20
C THR A 562 10.07 -16.96 -11.81
N GLY A 563 10.31 -15.66 -11.98
CA GLY A 563 11.57 -15.00 -11.63
C GLY A 563 11.98 -15.26 -10.18
N PRO A 564 11.09 -15.08 -9.18
CA PRO A 564 11.37 -15.47 -7.79
C PRO A 564 11.83 -16.93 -7.63
N VAL A 565 11.13 -17.89 -8.26
CA VAL A 565 11.48 -19.32 -8.15
C VAL A 565 12.82 -19.62 -8.82
N TRP A 566 13.07 -19.02 -9.99
CA TRP A 566 14.35 -19.11 -10.69
C TRP A 566 15.50 -18.62 -9.82
N ALA A 567 15.33 -17.46 -9.17
CA ALA A 567 16.34 -16.89 -8.28
C ALA A 567 16.64 -17.82 -7.08
N LEU A 568 15.62 -18.52 -6.55
CA LEU A 568 15.80 -19.48 -5.46
C LEU A 568 16.60 -20.70 -5.93
N ARG A 569 16.28 -21.24 -7.11
CA ARG A 569 17.02 -22.36 -7.68
C ARG A 569 18.48 -22.02 -7.91
N MET A 570 18.79 -20.80 -8.35
CA MET A 570 20.16 -20.37 -8.59
C MET A 570 21.02 -20.35 -7.32
N ILE A 571 20.46 -19.99 -6.17
CA ILE A 571 21.17 -20.11 -4.89
C ILE A 571 21.45 -21.58 -4.57
N GLY A 572 20.46 -22.47 -4.77
CA GLY A 572 20.56 -23.88 -4.43
C GLY A 572 21.60 -24.65 -5.24
N PHE A 573 21.89 -24.24 -6.48
CA PHE A 573 22.88 -24.91 -7.33
C PHE A 573 24.33 -24.49 -7.03
N GLY A 574 24.57 -23.52 -6.14
CA GLY A 574 25.93 -23.10 -5.75
C GLY A 574 26.78 -22.61 -6.94
N THR A 575 26.14 -22.22 -8.05
CA THR A 575 26.86 -21.96 -9.28
C THR A 575 27.65 -20.66 -9.15
N GLY A 576 28.98 -20.76 -9.32
CA GLY A 576 29.86 -19.61 -9.54
C GLY A 576 29.59 -18.86 -10.86
N GLN A 577 28.40 -19.01 -11.46
CA GLN A 577 28.06 -18.32 -12.70
C GLN A 577 27.79 -16.85 -12.40
N GLU A 578 28.56 -15.97 -13.04
CA GLU A 578 28.43 -14.52 -12.98
C GLU A 578 27.03 -14.03 -13.40
N ASP A 579 26.30 -14.83 -14.20
CA ASP A 579 24.99 -14.49 -14.78
C ASP A 579 23.80 -15.29 -14.21
N ALA A 580 23.47 -15.12 -12.93
CA ALA A 580 22.29 -15.78 -12.33
C ALA A 580 20.93 -15.25 -12.85
N GLY A 581 20.93 -14.31 -13.80
CA GLY A 581 19.70 -13.76 -14.39
C GLY A 581 18.91 -12.86 -13.48
N PHE A 582 19.58 -12.05 -12.65
CA PHE A 582 18.95 -11.15 -11.69
C PHE A 582 17.96 -10.17 -12.33
N GLY A 583 18.20 -9.78 -13.59
CA GLY A 583 17.29 -8.94 -14.36
C GLY A 583 15.93 -9.60 -14.65
N LEU A 584 15.81 -10.93 -14.55
CA LEU A 584 14.57 -11.65 -14.84
C LEU A 584 13.53 -11.52 -13.72
N VAL A 585 13.96 -11.34 -12.48
CA VAL A 585 13.05 -11.17 -11.33
C VAL A 585 12.30 -9.84 -11.43
N PHE A 586 13.01 -8.79 -11.85
CA PHE A 586 12.43 -7.48 -12.05
C PHE A 586 13.08 -6.76 -13.24
N PRO A 587 12.54 -6.99 -14.46
CA PRO A 587 13.15 -6.50 -15.68
C PRO A 587 13.00 -4.99 -15.81
N ILE A 588 14.00 -4.36 -16.44
CA ILE A 588 14.11 -2.89 -16.59
C ILE A 588 12.81 -2.25 -17.14
N PRO A 589 12.13 -2.82 -18.17
CA PRO A 589 10.86 -2.24 -18.64
C PRO A 589 9.79 -2.15 -17.56
N MET A 590 9.67 -3.17 -16.70
CA MET A 590 8.71 -3.15 -15.60
C MET A 590 9.12 -2.15 -14.53
N LEU A 591 10.41 -2.09 -14.19
CA LEU A 591 10.95 -1.08 -13.27
C LEU A 591 10.62 0.34 -13.73
N LEU A 592 10.87 0.66 -15.00
CA LEU A 592 10.56 1.98 -15.57
C LEU A 592 9.06 2.26 -15.57
N LEU A 593 8.22 1.28 -15.92
CA LEU A 593 6.77 1.39 -15.89
C LEU A 593 6.26 1.79 -14.49
N PHE A 594 6.66 1.05 -13.46
CA PHE A 594 6.24 1.34 -12.08
C PHE A 594 6.85 2.66 -11.56
N LEU A 595 8.10 2.98 -11.92
CA LEU A 595 8.76 4.21 -11.47
C LEU A 595 8.05 5.45 -12.02
N VAL A 596 7.78 5.46 -13.33
CA VAL A 596 7.04 6.55 -14.00
C VAL A 596 5.62 6.63 -13.45
N GLY A 597 4.91 5.49 -13.39
CA GLY A 597 3.53 5.45 -12.89
C GLY A 597 3.39 5.95 -11.45
N ALA A 598 4.23 5.43 -10.54
CA ALA A 598 4.24 5.85 -9.14
C ALA A 598 4.69 7.31 -8.98
N GLY A 599 5.70 7.76 -9.74
CA GLY A 599 6.16 9.15 -9.75
C GLY A 599 5.06 10.14 -10.15
N VAL A 600 4.32 9.84 -11.22
CA VAL A 600 3.18 10.64 -11.67
C VAL A 600 2.08 10.69 -10.61
N LEU A 601 1.69 9.52 -10.06
CA LEU A 601 0.67 9.43 -9.01
C LEU A 601 1.09 10.20 -7.74
N GLN A 602 2.38 10.18 -7.39
CA GLN A 602 2.91 10.90 -6.23
C GLN A 602 2.82 12.42 -6.37
N LEU A 603 3.23 12.93 -7.52
CA LEU A 603 3.23 14.36 -7.79
C LEU A 603 1.82 14.92 -7.98
N MET A 604 0.96 14.18 -8.68
CA MET A 604 -0.34 14.70 -9.12
C MET A 604 -1.48 14.37 -8.16
N TYR A 605 -1.46 13.19 -7.53
CA TYR A 605 -2.59 12.65 -6.80
C TYR A 605 -2.35 12.51 -5.30
N LEU A 606 -1.25 11.88 -4.86
CA LEU A 606 -1.02 11.63 -3.43
C LEU A 606 -0.82 12.92 -2.63
N ASP A 607 -0.37 14.01 -3.27
CA ASP A 607 -0.42 15.36 -2.69
C ASP A 607 -1.84 15.92 -2.53
N ARG A 608 -2.90 15.15 -2.74
CA ARG A 608 -4.30 15.56 -2.54
C ARG A 608 -5.05 14.65 -1.58
N VAL A 609 -4.49 13.49 -1.28
CA VAL A 609 -5.09 12.51 -0.37
C VAL A 609 -4.97 12.99 1.08
N ALA A 610 -6.03 12.79 1.85
CA ALA A 610 -6.06 13.01 3.29
C ALA A 610 -6.81 11.86 3.96
N ILE A 611 -6.31 11.37 5.10
CA ILE A 611 -6.99 10.38 5.92
C ILE A 611 -7.63 11.11 7.10
N ARG A 612 -8.95 10.91 7.29
CA ARG A 612 -9.73 11.57 8.34
C ARG A 612 -10.38 10.55 9.26
N VAL A 613 -10.61 10.97 10.49
CA VAL A 613 -11.37 10.24 11.51
C VAL A 613 -12.46 11.13 12.10
N GLY A 614 -13.49 10.53 12.69
CA GLY A 614 -14.58 11.24 13.38
C GLY A 614 -15.76 11.66 12.49
N ARG A 615 -16.77 12.31 13.08
CA ARG A 615 -17.96 12.81 12.35
C ARG A 615 -17.53 14.00 11.48
N GLY A 616 -17.86 13.96 10.18
CA GLY A 616 -17.79 15.15 9.34
C GLY A 616 -18.74 16.19 9.92
N SER A 617 -18.19 17.33 10.34
CA SER A 617 -18.95 18.49 10.81
C SER A 617 -19.57 19.22 9.65
#